data_AF-A0A820I3T6-F1
#
_entry.id   AF-A0A820I3T6-F1
#
_cell.length_a   1.000
_cell.length_b   1.000
_cell.length_c   1.000
_cell.angle_alpha   90.00
_cell.angle_beta   90.00
_cell.angle_gamma   90.00
#
_symmetry.space_group_name_H-M   'P 1'
#
loop_
_entity.id
_entity.type
_entity.pdbx_description
1 polymer ?
#
loop_
_entity_poly.entity_id
_entity_poly.type
_entity_poly.pdbx_seq_one_letter_code
_entity_poly.pdbx_strand_id
1 'polypeptide(L)' 'MTYSTSNFPDSVAVGDLNNDTRLDIVTNNYRDNTVSVLLGYGNGFFANQMTYSIGTTP' A
#
# COMPACT_ATOMS: atom_id res chain seq x y z
N MET A 1 -2.08 -10.75 -12.44
CA MET A 1 -2.37 -9.30 -12.37
C MET A 1 -1.27 -8.66 -11.54
N THR A 2 -0.76 -7.50 -11.94
CA THR A 2 0.34 -6.83 -11.24
C THR A 2 -0.18 -5.54 -10.66
N TYR A 3 0.08 -5.30 -9.38
CA TYR A 3 -0.23 -4.06 -8.72
C TYR A 3 1.06 -3.27 -8.54
N SER A 4 1.19 -2.19 -9.30
CA SER A 4 2.37 -1.34 -9.23
C SER A 4 2.41 -0.62 -7.89
N THR A 5 3.54 -0.69 -7.20
CA THR A 5 3.88 0.18 -6.06
C THR A 5 4.85 1.28 -6.53
N SER A 6 5.25 2.19 -5.64
CA SER A 6 6.30 3.16 -5.97
C SER A 6 7.69 2.50 -5.98
N ASN A 7 8.76 3.28 -6.18
CA ASN A 7 10.11 2.74 -6.35
C ASN A 7 10.73 2.29 -5.02
N PHE A 8 11.45 1.17 -5.08
CA PHE A 8 12.16 0.56 -3.94
C PHE A 8 11.28 0.36 -2.70
N PRO A 9 10.20 -0.44 -2.82
CA PRO A 9 9.50 -0.89 -1.63
C PRO A 9 10.46 -1.75 -0.79
N ASP A 10 10.64 -1.42 0.49
CA ASP A 10 11.52 -2.17 1.39
C ASP A 10 10.77 -3.09 2.36
N SER A 11 9.48 -2.80 2.57
CA SER A 11 8.62 -3.50 3.51
C SER A 11 7.16 -3.48 3.05
N VAL A 12 6.43 -4.51 3.47
CA VAL A 12 5.01 -4.71 3.19
C VAL A 12 4.28 -5.10 4.47
N ALA A 13 3.07 -4.56 4.64
CA ALA A 13 2.16 -4.91 5.73
C ALA A 13 0.76 -5.18 5.17
N VAL A 14 -0.02 -5.99 5.90
CA VAL A 14 -1.39 -6.37 5.54
C VAL A 14 -2.29 -6.17 6.75
N GLY A 15 -3.44 -5.52 6.55
CA GLY A 15 -4.41 -5.25 7.60
C GLY A 15 -5.64 -4.52 7.04
N ASP A 16 -6.71 -4.43 7.83
CA ASP A 16 -7.88 -3.62 7.49
C ASP A 16 -7.60 -2.17 7.86
N LEU A 17 -7.39 -1.30 6.86
CA LEU A 17 -6.98 0.09 7.04
C LEU A 17 -8.16 1.06 6.92
N ASN A 18 -9.25 0.64 6.27
CA ASN A 18 -10.43 1.47 6.04
C ASN A 18 -11.67 1.00 6.82
N ASN A 19 -11.51 -0.03 7.67
CA ASN A 19 -12.54 -0.62 8.51
C ASN A 19 -13.72 -1.20 7.71
N ASP A 20 -13.43 -1.81 6.55
CA ASP A 20 -14.42 -2.47 5.70
C ASP A 20 -14.43 -4.01 5.85
N THR A 21 -13.67 -4.54 6.81
CA THR A 21 -13.48 -5.98 7.11
C THR A 21 -12.74 -6.77 6.03
N ARG A 22 -12.08 -6.09 5.09
CA ARG A 22 -11.24 -6.73 4.07
C ARG A 22 -9.78 -6.38 4.33
N LEU A 23 -8.90 -7.29 3.91
CA LEU A 23 -7.48 -7.06 4.02
C LEU A 23 -7.01 -6.11 2.93
N ASP A 24 -6.32 -5.05 3.34
CA ASP A 24 -5.61 -4.11 2.50
C ASP A 24 -4.11 -4.37 2.53
N ILE A 25 -3.37 -3.80 1.57
CA ILE A 25 -1.90 -3.86 1.52
C ILE A 25 -1.33 -2.45 1.68
N VAL A 26 -0.29 -2.33 2.50
CA VAL A 26 0.58 -1.15 2.57
C VAL A 26 2.00 -1.53 2.19
N THR A 27 2.65 -0.67 1.40
CA THR A 27 4.08 -0.77 1.11
C THR A 27 4.78 0.53 1.46
N ASN A 28 5.96 0.42 2.08
CA ASN A 28 6.82 1.56 2.34
C ASN A 28 7.78 1.75 1.18
N ASN A 29 7.71 2.90 0.51
CA ASN A 29 8.57 3.23 -0.62
C ASN A 29 9.68 4.18 -0.14
N TYR A 30 10.70 3.60 0.50
CA TYR A 30 11.73 4.33 1.23
C TYR A 30 12.42 5.42 0.39
N ARG A 31 12.78 5.12 -0.87
CA ARG A 31 13.46 6.10 -1.73
C ARG A 31 12.59 7.26 -2.15
N ASP A 32 11.30 7.00 -2.31
CA ASP A 32 10.34 8.02 -2.74
C ASP A 32 9.77 8.79 -1.55
N ASN A 33 10.09 8.39 -0.30
CA ASN A 33 9.54 8.97 0.92
C ASN A 33 7.99 8.93 0.95
N THR A 34 7.43 7.83 0.42
CA THR A 34 5.98 7.63 0.34
C THR A 34 5.59 6.26 0.88
N VAL A 35 4.31 6.10 1.22
CA VAL A 35 3.67 4.80 1.38
C VAL A 35 2.62 4.62 0.30
N SER A 36 2.49 3.40 -0.22
CA SER A 36 1.41 3.03 -1.13
C SER A 36 0.41 2.13 -0.43
N VAL A 37 -0.87 2.48 -0.52
CA VAL A 37 -2.01 1.74 0.05
C VAL A 37 -2.84 1.15 -1.08
N LEU A 38 -3.14 -0.14 -1.00
CA LEU A 38 -3.99 -0.86 -1.96
C LEU A 38 -5.16 -1.46 -1.20
N LEU A 39 -6.36 -0.94 -1.45
CA LEU A 39 -7.57 -1.40 -0.76
C LEU A 39 -8.05 -2.74 -1.31
N GLY A 40 -8.40 -3.67 -0.42
CA GLY A 40 -8.88 -4.99 -0.76
C GLY A 40 -10.35 -5.00 -1.15
N TYR A 41 -10.70 -5.78 -2.17
CA TYR A 41 -12.10 -6.06 -2.51
C TYR A 41 -12.65 -7.31 -1.82
N GLY A 42 -11.84 -7.99 -0.99
CA GLY A 42 -12.25 -9.17 -0.21
C GLY A 42 -12.34 -10.46 -1.03
N ASN A 43 -12.01 -10.40 -2.32
CA ASN A 43 -12.04 -11.52 -3.27
C ASN A 43 -10.64 -11.83 -3.84
N GLY A 44 -9.58 -11.38 -3.17
CA GLY A 44 -8.18 -11.53 -3.61
C GLY A 44 -7.72 -10.48 -4.63
N PHE A 45 -8.59 -9.55 -5.03
CA PHE A 45 -8.23 -8.40 -5.85
C PHE A 45 -8.12 -7.13 -5.00
N PHE A 46 -7.29 -6.21 -5.49
CA PHE A 46 -7.02 -4.91 -4.88
C PHE A 46 -7.32 -3.77 -5.84
N ALA A 47 -7.62 -2.59 -5.29
CA ALA A 47 -7.69 -1.35 -6.03
C ALA A 47 -6.31 -0.89 -6.52
N ASN A 48 -6.29 0.13 -7.39
CA ASN A 48 -5.06 0.84 -7.72
C ASN A 48 -4.46 1.48 -6.47
N GLN A 49 -3.13 1.57 -6.41
CA GLN A 49 -2.46 2.19 -5.28
C GLN A 49 -2.88 3.65 -5.10
N MET A 50 -3.07 4.04 -3.84
CA MET A 50 -3.05 5.42 -3.39
C MET A 50 -1.70 5.67 -2.73
N THR A 51 -1.01 6.73 -3.14
CA THR A 51 0.32 7.07 -2.62
C THR A 51 0.23 8.26 -1.69
N TYR A 52 0.82 8.14 -0.50
CA TYR A 52 0.85 9.18 0.51
C TYR A 52 2.29 9.56 0.82
N SER A 53 2.61 10.84 0.74
CA SER A 53 3.90 11.38 1.19
C SER A 53 3.96 11.35 2.71
N ILE A 54 5.03 10.79 3.27
CA ILE A 54 5.20 10.65 4.73
C ILE A 54 6.34 11.50 5.31
N GLY A 55 6.89 12.42 4.51
CA GLY A 55 8.01 13.27 4.91
C GLY A 55 9.36 12.55 4.73
N THR A 56 10.46 13.18 5.13
CA THR A 56 11.79 12.58 4.96
C THR A 56 12.02 11.48 5.98
N THR A 57 12.45 10.31 5.52
CA THR A 57 12.77 9.09 6.31
C THR A 57 11.59 8.47 7.07
N PRO A 58 10.88 7.50 6.46
CA PRO A 58 9.90 6.61 7.10
C PRO A 58 10.44 5.83 8.29
#